data_AF-A0A355S054-F1
#
_entry.id   AF-A0A355S054-F1
#
_cell.length_a   1.000
_cell.length_b   1.000
_cell.length_c   1.000
_cell.angle_alpha   90.00
_cell.angle_beta   90.00
_cell.angle_gamma   90.00
#
_symmetry.space_group_name_H-M   'P 1'
#
loop_
_entity.id
_entity.type
_entity.pdbx_description
1 polymer ?
#
loop_
_entity_poly.entity_id
_entity_poly.type
_entity_poly.pdbx_seq_one_letter_code
_entity_poly.pdbx_strand_id
1 'polypeptide(L)' 'NIKLMCLIAAPEGLKYVTEQHPDVEIFTAAIDERLNDHGYIVP' A
#
# COMPACT_ATOMS: atom_id res chain seq x y z
N ASN A 1 16.27 10.08 -1.14
CA ASN A 1 15.99 8.92 -0.27
C ASN A 1 14.62 9.14 0.34
N ILE A 2 13.58 8.62 -0.32
CA ILE A 2 12.18 8.72 0.12
C ILE A 2 11.76 7.35 0.66
N LYS A 3 11.00 7.33 1.75
CA LYS A 3 10.42 6.13 2.34
C LYS A 3 8.94 6.38 2.60
N LEU A 4 8.09 5.41 2.27
CA LEU A 4 6.67 5.44 2.58
C LEU A 4 6.41 4.62 3.83
N MET A 5 5.76 5.21 4.83
CA MET A 5 5.36 4.51 6.05
C MET A 5 3.89 4.73 6.33
N CYS A 6 3.13 3.64 6.52
CA CYS A 6 1.71 3.67 6.87
C CYS A 6 1.37 2.58 7.90
N LEU A 7 0.15 2.61 8.43
CA LEU A 7 -0.33 1.61 9.38
C LEU A 7 -0.92 0.38 8.66
N ILE A 8 -1.74 0.62 7.64
CA ILE A 8 -2.45 -0.43 6.91
C ILE A 8 -2.29 -0.13 5.42
N ALA A 9 -2.04 -1.16 4.63
CA ALA A 9 -1.97 -1.09 3.17
C ALA A 9 -2.90 -2.13 2.52
N ALA A 10 -3.37 -1.83 1.31
CA ALA A 10 -4.06 -2.80 0.46
C ALA A 10 -3.13 -3.28 -0.68
N PRO A 11 -3.24 -4.53 -1.15
CA PRO A 11 -2.39 -5.09 -2.20
C PRO A 11 -2.39 -4.27 -3.49
N GLU A 12 -3.54 -3.70 -3.88
CA GLU A 12 -3.70 -2.87 -5.05
C GLU A 12 -2.85 -1.59 -4.96
N GLY A 13 -2.83 -0.96 -3.78
CA GLY A 13 -2.02 0.22 -3.51
C GLY A 13 -0.53 -0.09 -3.50
N LEU A 14 -0.12 -1.20 -2.87
CA LEU A 14 1.29 -1.64 -2.87
C LEU A 14 1.80 -1.92 -4.28
N LYS A 15 1.01 -2.64 -5.08
CA LYS A 15 1.35 -2.92 -6.48
C LYS A 15 1.51 -1.62 -7.27
N TYR A 16 0.54 -0.72 -7.18
CA TYR A 16 0.58 0.54 -7.93
C TYR A 16 1.79 1.40 -7.55
N VAL A 17 2.07 1.59 -6.25
CA VAL A 17 3.22 2.39 -5.81
C VAL A 17 4.54 1.74 -6.23
N THR A 18 4.68 0.43 -6.09
CA THR A 18 5.92 -0.28 -6.44
C THR A 18 6.18 -0.27 -7.95
N GLU A 19 5.13 -0.33 -8.78
CA GLU A 19 5.26 -0.23 -10.24
C GLU A 19 5.68 1.17 -10.70
N GLN A 20 5.12 2.22 -10.09
CA GLN A 20 5.44 3.61 -10.47
C GLN A 20 6.74 4.12 -9.84
N HIS A 21 7.08 3.63 -8.65
CA HIS A 21 8.22 4.07 -7.86
C HIS A 21 8.97 2.86 -7.26
N PRO A 22 9.65 2.06 -8.10
CA PRO A 22 10.36 0.86 -7.66
C PRO A 22 11.54 1.15 -6.71
N ASP A 23 11.97 2.42 -6.62
CA ASP A 23 13.05 2.88 -5.75
C ASP A 23 12.57 3.29 -4.34
N VAL A 24 11.26 3.31 -4.08
CA VAL A 24 10.70 3.68 -2.77
C VAL A 24 10.54 2.46 -1.87
N GLU A 25 11.18 2.50 -0.71
CA GLU A 25 11.02 1.49 0.33
C GLU A 25 9.73 1.75 1.13
N ILE A 26 8.91 0.71 1.28
CA ILE A 26 7.59 0.78 1.93
C ILE A 26 7.61 -0.02 3.24
N PHE A 27 7.18 0.64 4.32
CA PHE A 27 6.96 0.03 5.63
C PHE A 27 5.47 0.14 5.99
N THR A 28 4.81 -0.99 6.27
CA THR A 28 3.42 -1.02 6.75
C THR A 28 3.29 -1.99 7.92
N ALA A 29 2.42 -1.69 8.88
CA ALA A 29 2.19 -2.58 10.03
C ALA A 29 1.30 -3.78 9.66
N ALA A 30 0.38 -3.61 8.72
CA ALA A 30 -0.49 -4.66 8.21
C ALA A 30 -0.76 -4.50 6.70
N ILE A 31 -1.08 -5.63 6.07
CA ILE A 31 -1.61 -5.70 4.70
C ILE A 31 -2.93 -6.45 4.79
N ASP A 32 -4.03 -5.77 4.48
CA ASP A 32 -5.39 -6.34 4.53
C ASP A 32 -5.80 -6.91 3.16
N GLU A 33 -6.99 -7.51 3.04
CA GLU A 33 -7.41 -8.26 1.85
C GLU A 33 -7.45 -7.45 0.55
N ARG A 34 -8.10 -6.28 0.55
CA ARG A 34 -8.39 -5.50 -0.68
C ARG A 34 -8.88 -4.08 -0.40
N LEU A 35 -9.05 -3.31 -1.46
CA LEU A 35 -9.93 -2.15 -1.47
C LEU A 35 -11.37 -2.55 -1.84
N ASN A 36 -12.37 -1.93 -1.22
CA ASN A 36 -13.76 -2.02 -1.69
C ASN A 36 -14.08 -0.95 -2.76
N ASP A 37 -15.30 -0.98 -3.30
CA ASP A 37 -15.73 -0.07 -4.39
C ASP A 37 -15.73 1.42 -4.01
N HIS A 38 -15.64 1.74 -2.72
CA HIS A 38 -15.54 3.10 -2.20
C HIS A 38 -14.10 3.51 -1.85
N GLY A 39 -13.12 2.63 -2.06
CA GLY A 39 -11.71 2.88 -1.77
C GLY A 39 -11.32 2.71 -0.30
N TYR A 40 -12.14 2.07 0.52
CA TYR A 40 -11.73 1.68 1.88
C TYR A 40 -10.93 0.39 1.86
N ILE A 41 -9.91 0.33 2.71
CA ILE A 41 -9.22 -0.91 3.03
C ILE A 41 -10.17 -1.74 3.91
N VAL A 42 -10.40 -2.99 3.50
CA VAL A 42 -11.23 -3.94 4.24
C VAL A 42 -10.39 -5.12 4.71
N PRO A 43 -10.57 -5.59 5.97
CA PRO A 43 -9.82 -6.72 6.54
C PRO A 43 -9.86 -7.95 5.64
#